data_AF-T1AUU0-F1
#
_entry.id   AF-T1AUU0-F1
#
_cell.length_a   1.000
_cell.length_b   1.000
_cell.length_c   1.000
_cell.angle_alpha   90.00
_cell.angle_beta   90.00
_cell.angle_gamma   90.00
#
_symmetry.space_group_name_H-M   'P 1'
#
loop_
_entity.id
_entity.type
_entity.pdbx_description
1 polymer ?
#
loop_
_entity_poly.entity_id
_entity_poly.type
_entity_poly.pdbx_seq_one_letter_code
_entity_poly.pdbx_strand_id
1 'polypeptide(L)'
;MSPPGGRNLHATEAGGARVSSPARRTLGMVLVGCCLPLVSLAGMPKVVFTPWHADGIYRLGAEAGWTVTVPSGTPDPRGRFVYTIKRNDLDVVKTGSFSLETGKARFGTTLDTPAMLYVVVAYQPSPAAIPRKDLATLDREVNKR
;
A
#
# COMPACT_ATOMS: atom_id res chain seq x y z
N MET A 1 41.08 -25.65 -48.98
CA MET A 1 40.89 -26.28 -47.67
C MET A 1 39.61 -27.08 -47.69
N SER A 2 39.69 -28.33 -47.24
CA SER A 2 38.71 -29.40 -47.35
C SER A 2 37.35 -29.15 -46.66
N PRO A 3 36.26 -29.77 -47.17
CA PRO A 3 35.04 -30.04 -46.41
C PRO A 3 35.09 -31.42 -45.74
N PRO A 4 34.35 -31.65 -44.65
CA PRO A 4 33.77 -32.96 -44.33
C PRO A 4 32.26 -32.91 -44.67
N GLY A 5 31.62 -33.86 -45.35
CA GLY A 5 31.94 -35.28 -45.53
C GLY A 5 30.85 -36.13 -44.87
N GLY A 6 30.05 -36.85 -45.68
CA GLY A 6 29.20 -37.98 -45.25
C GLY A 6 27.68 -37.74 -45.45
N ARG A 7 27.04 -38.18 -46.57
CA ARG A 7 26.60 -39.57 -46.93
C ARG A 7 25.51 -40.09 -45.98
N ASN A 8 24.40 -40.73 -46.34
CA ASN A 8 23.79 -41.28 -47.57
C ASN A 8 22.33 -41.67 -47.15
N LEU A 9 21.27 -41.30 -47.87
CA LEU A 9 20.53 -42.09 -48.88
C LEU A 9 19.59 -43.23 -48.38
N HIS A 10 18.37 -43.21 -48.96
CA HIS A 10 17.39 -44.29 -49.20
C HIS A 10 16.55 -44.81 -48.01
N ALA A 11 15.26 -45.14 -48.13
CA ALA A 11 14.21 -45.07 -49.16
C ALA A 11 12.89 -45.55 -48.51
N THR A 12 11.85 -45.74 -49.34
CA THR A 12 10.59 -46.48 -49.11
C THR A 12 9.42 -45.59 -48.64
N GLU A 13 8.53 -45.17 -49.56
CA GLU A 13 7.33 -45.90 -50.06
C GLU A 13 6.35 -46.22 -48.92
N ALA A 14 5.03 -46.18 -49.06
CA ALA A 14 4.10 -45.80 -50.11
C ALA A 14 2.71 -45.78 -49.44
N GLY A 15 1.76 -45.10 -50.06
CA GLY A 15 0.37 -45.56 -50.05
C GLY A 15 -0.52 -45.03 -48.93
N GLY A 16 -1.75 -44.70 -49.32
CA GLY A 16 -2.87 -44.66 -48.39
C GLY A 16 -3.75 -43.42 -48.50
N ALA A 17 -4.57 -43.40 -49.55
CA ALA A 17 -5.69 -42.49 -49.71
C ALA A 17 -6.61 -42.44 -48.46
N ARG A 18 -7.19 -41.26 -48.17
CA ARG A 18 -8.63 -40.94 -48.33
C ARG A 18 -9.04 -39.73 -47.47
N VAL A 19 -9.39 -38.66 -48.18
CA VAL A 19 -10.67 -37.93 -48.11
C VAL A 19 -11.33 -37.67 -46.74
N SER A 20 -11.48 -36.35 -46.51
CA SER A 20 -12.56 -35.58 -45.85
C SER A 20 -12.75 -35.65 -44.33
N SER A 21 -12.57 -34.48 -43.70
CA SER A 21 -13.63 -33.84 -42.91
C SER A 21 -13.36 -32.34 -42.79
N PRO A 22 -14.32 -31.43 -43.09
CA PRO A 22 -14.17 -30.01 -42.83
C PRO A 22 -14.73 -29.63 -41.46
N ALA A 23 -14.30 -28.46 -40.98
CA ALA A 23 -14.79 -27.73 -39.82
C ALA A 23 -14.32 -28.32 -38.47
N ARG A 24 -13.81 -27.53 -37.53
CA ARG A 24 -14.22 -26.19 -37.14
C ARG A 24 -13.03 -25.54 -36.44
N ARG A 25 -12.50 -24.45 -37.00
CA ARG A 25 -11.49 -23.62 -36.32
C ARG A 25 -12.19 -22.91 -35.16
N THR A 26 -12.17 -23.51 -33.98
CA THR A 26 -12.52 -22.79 -32.76
C THR A 26 -11.25 -22.07 -32.31
N LEU A 27 -11.12 -20.82 -32.75
CA LEU A 27 -10.14 -19.88 -32.22
C LEU A 27 -10.49 -19.63 -30.75
N GLY A 28 -9.87 -20.40 -29.85
CA GLY A 28 -9.98 -20.20 -28.41
C GLY A 28 -9.27 -18.90 -28.04
N MET A 29 -10.00 -17.79 -28.06
CA MET A 29 -9.54 -16.50 -27.56
C MET A 29 -9.50 -16.57 -26.03
N VAL A 30 -8.35 -16.92 -25.47
CA VAL A 30 -8.09 -16.84 -24.03
C VAL A 30 -7.93 -15.36 -23.67
N LEU A 31 -9.03 -14.73 -23.25
CA LEU A 31 -9.03 -13.42 -22.62
C LEU A 31 -8.45 -13.58 -21.20
N VAL A 32 -7.13 -13.39 -21.07
CA VAL A 32 -6.50 -13.18 -19.77
C VAL A 32 -6.97 -11.83 -19.26
N GLY A 33 -8.04 -11.84 -18.47
CA GLY A 33 -8.51 -10.67 -17.74
C GLY A 33 -7.46 -10.27 -16.72
N CYS A 34 -6.72 -9.20 -17.02
CA CYS A 34 -5.88 -8.51 -16.04
C CYS A 34 -6.79 -7.92 -14.97
N CYS A 35 -7.02 -8.68 -13.89
CA CYS A 35 -7.70 -8.20 -12.69
C CYS A 35 -6.74 -7.25 -11.98
N LEU A 36 -6.81 -5.97 -12.35
CA LEU A 36 -6.18 -4.90 -11.57
C LEU A 36 -6.93 -4.87 -10.22
N PRO A 37 -6.26 -5.14 -9.09
CA PRO A 37 -6.91 -4.96 -7.80
C PRO A 37 -7.33 -3.50 -7.70
N LEU A 38 -8.61 -3.24 -7.43
CA LEU A 38 -9.06 -1.94 -6.99
C LEU A 38 -8.33 -1.61 -5.69
N VAL A 39 -7.21 -0.90 -5.78
CA VAL A 39 -6.63 -0.19 -4.65
C VAL A 39 -7.68 0.84 -4.24
N SER A 40 -8.39 0.55 -3.14
CA SER A 40 -9.21 1.55 -2.47
C SER A 40 -8.24 2.64 -2.01
N LEU A 41 -8.33 3.84 -2.60
CA LEU A 41 -7.75 5.03 -2.00
C LEU A 41 -8.57 5.31 -0.75
N ALA A 42 -8.27 4.60 0.33
CA ALA A 42 -8.72 4.99 1.66
C ALA A 42 -8.19 6.41 1.88
N GLY A 43 -9.10 7.39 1.84
CA GLY A 43 -8.74 8.79 2.01
C GLY A 43 -7.98 8.99 3.32
N MET A 44 -7.00 9.88 3.30
CA MET A 44 -6.29 10.22 4.53
C MET A 44 -7.29 10.85 5.52
N PRO A 45 -7.36 10.37 6.77
CA PRO A 45 -8.25 10.91 7.79
C PRO A 45 -7.95 12.40 8.00
N LYS A 46 -9.01 13.20 8.08
CA LYS A 46 -8.89 14.62 8.39
C LYS A 46 -8.50 14.76 9.87
N VAL A 47 -7.38 15.40 10.13
CA VAL A 47 -6.84 15.66 11.48
C VAL A 47 -6.44 17.13 11.60
N VAL A 48 -6.48 17.66 12.81
CA VAL A 48 -6.11 19.05 13.12
C VAL A 48 -4.89 19.03 14.03
N PHE A 49 -3.84 19.76 13.64
CA PHE A 49 -2.64 19.97 14.43
C PHE A 49 -2.68 21.36 15.07
N THR A 50 -2.71 21.41 16.39
CA THR A 50 -2.68 22.65 17.16
C THR A 50 -1.32 22.77 17.85
N PRO A 51 -0.51 23.81 17.54
CA PRO A 51 0.74 24.03 18.24
C PRO A 51 0.48 24.37 19.71
N TRP A 52 1.41 24.00 20.60
CA TRP A 52 1.27 24.31 22.04
C TRP A 52 1.46 25.80 22.34
N HIS A 53 2.19 26.52 21.49
CA HIS A 53 2.29 27.97 21.53
C HIS A 53 1.56 28.56 20.32
N ALA A 54 0.55 29.40 20.59
CA ALA A 54 -0.35 29.93 19.56
C ALA A 54 0.31 30.95 18.63
N ASP A 55 1.37 31.64 19.10
CA ASP A 55 2.17 32.56 18.29
C ASP A 55 3.14 31.83 17.35
N GLY A 56 3.36 30.52 17.55
CA GLY A 56 4.30 29.72 16.79
C GLY A 56 5.77 30.03 17.04
N ILE A 57 6.09 30.87 18.04
CA ILE A 57 7.47 31.30 18.33
C ILE A 57 7.92 30.66 19.64
N TYR A 58 9.04 29.94 19.58
CA TYR A 58 9.58 29.18 20.71
C TYR A 58 10.94 29.73 21.13
N ARG A 59 11.17 29.81 22.43
CA ARG A 59 12.50 30.12 22.98
C ARG A 59 13.43 28.92 22.80
N LEU A 60 14.74 29.18 22.75
CA LEU A 60 15.73 28.11 22.82
C LEU A 60 15.52 27.26 24.07
N GLY A 61 15.58 25.93 23.90
CA GLY A 61 15.31 24.94 24.93
C GLY A 61 13.83 24.74 25.28
N ALA A 62 12.91 25.55 24.76
CA ALA A 62 11.49 25.32 24.95
C ALA A 62 11.01 24.10 24.15
N GLU A 63 9.99 23.41 24.67
CA GLU A 63 9.40 22.28 23.98
C GLU A 63 8.43 22.79 22.90
N ALA A 64 8.77 22.50 21.64
CA ALA A 64 7.93 22.75 20.49
C ALA A 64 7.16 21.48 20.13
N GLY A 65 5.84 21.56 20.11
CA GLY A 65 5.00 20.39 19.89
C GLY A 65 3.58 20.72 19.47
N TRP A 66 2.87 19.66 19.12
CA TRP A 66 1.52 19.72 18.59
C TRP A 66 0.61 18.79 19.38
N THR A 67 -0.63 19.23 19.55
CA THR A 67 -1.75 18.37 19.89
C THR A 67 -2.50 18.06 18.60
N VAL A 68 -2.68 16.77 18.31
CA VAL A 68 -3.42 16.29 17.14
C VAL A 68 -4.81 15.87 17.59
N THR A 69 -5.84 16.30 16.88
CA THR A 69 -7.23 15.93 17.17
C THR A 69 -7.98 15.54 15.90
N VAL A 70 -9.02 14.74 16.08
CA VAL A 70 -9.98 14.39 15.03
C VAL A 70 -11.17 15.37 15.12
N PRO A 71 -11.57 16.04 14.03
CA PRO A 71 -12.76 16.88 14.05
C PRO A 71 -14.01 16.07 14.39
N SER A 72 -14.92 16.67 15.16
CA SER A 72 -16.21 16.05 15.50
C SER A 72 -16.96 15.59 14.25
N GLY A 73 -17.53 14.39 14.31
CA GLY A 73 -18.26 13.78 13.17
C GLY A 73 -17.38 13.08 12.13
N THR A 74 -16.05 13.11 12.28
CA THR A 74 -15.15 12.32 11.43
C THR A 74 -15.09 10.88 11.94
N PRO A 75 -15.20 9.85 11.07
CA PRO A 75 -14.96 8.46 11.46
C PRO A 75 -13.58 8.29 12.11
N ASP A 76 -13.51 7.41 13.11
CA ASP A 76 -12.27 7.10 13.81
C ASP A 76 -11.16 6.68 12.81
N PRO A 77 -9.99 7.34 12.82
CA PRO A 77 -8.88 6.99 11.96
C PRO A 77 -8.29 5.62 12.32
N ARG A 78 -8.82 4.55 11.71
CA ARG A 78 -8.30 3.19 11.90
C ARG A 78 -6.98 3.02 11.17
N GLY A 79 -5.88 3.30 11.86
CA GLY A 79 -4.54 3.17 11.29
C GLY A 79 -3.46 3.71 12.20
N ARG A 80 -2.23 3.72 11.67
CA ARG A 80 -1.05 4.25 12.34
C ARG A 80 -0.61 5.53 11.64
N PHE A 81 -0.31 6.56 12.42
CA PHE A 81 0.38 7.74 11.93
C PHE A 81 1.85 7.65 12.27
N VAL A 82 2.71 8.00 11.31
CA VAL A 82 4.14 8.19 11.51
C VAL A 82 4.43 9.66 11.27
N TYR A 83 5.13 10.30 12.21
CA TYR A 83 5.51 11.69 12.10
C TYR A 83 7.02 11.83 11.99
N THR A 84 7.45 12.84 11.25
CA THR A 84 8.83 13.29 11.19
C THR A 84 8.85 14.80 11.40
N ILE A 85 9.48 15.23 12.50
CA ILE A 85 9.79 16.62 12.77
C ILE A 85 11.11 16.94 12.07
N LYS A 86 11.11 17.99 11.26
CA LYS A 86 12.26 18.49 10.54
C LYS A 86 12.59 19.92 10.97
N ARG A 87 13.87 20.26 11.05
CA ARG A 87 14.36 21.64 11.14
C ARG A 87 14.77 22.10 9.74
N ASN A 88 14.81 23.42 9.50
CA ASN A 88 15.45 24.14 8.38
C ASN A 88 15.70 23.31 7.10
N ASP A 89 15.06 23.62 5.97
CA ASP A 89 15.33 23.00 4.66
C ASP A 89 15.38 21.44 4.62
N LEU A 90 14.75 20.78 5.62
CA LEU A 90 14.35 19.36 5.72
C LEU A 90 15.25 18.40 6.54
N ASP A 91 16.17 18.90 7.36
CA ASP A 91 16.94 18.09 8.32
C ASP A 91 16.03 17.37 9.33
N VAL A 92 16.14 16.05 9.46
CA VAL A 92 15.32 15.28 10.41
C VAL A 92 15.80 15.48 11.84
N VAL A 93 14.89 15.91 12.73
CA VAL A 93 15.14 16.09 14.17
C VAL A 93 14.61 14.91 14.97
N LYS A 94 13.38 14.47 14.67
CA LYS A 94 12.72 13.39 15.41
C LYS A 94 11.72 12.66 14.54
N THR A 95 11.69 11.34 14.66
CA THR A 95 10.65 10.49 14.06
C THR A 95 9.93 9.74 15.15
N GLY A 96 8.64 9.51 14.98
CA GLY A 96 7.85 8.68 15.89
C GLY A 96 6.53 8.25 15.27
N SER A 97 5.67 7.66 16.09
CA SER A 97 4.31 7.29 15.67
C SER A 97 3.30 7.66 16.74
N PHE A 98 2.05 7.86 16.33
CA PHE A 98 0.93 8.09 17.24
C PHE A 98 -0.34 7.41 16.70
N SER A 99 -1.29 7.15 17.59
CA SER A 99 -2.66 6.72 17.27
C SER A 99 -3.66 7.79 17.72
N LEU A 100 -4.84 7.79 17.10
CA LEU A 100 -5.94 8.71 17.45
C LEU A 100 -7.16 7.97 18.00
N GLU A 101 -6.98 6.74 18.48
CA GLU A 101 -8.04 5.88 19.03
C GLU A 101 -8.78 6.54 20.22
N THR A 102 -8.08 7.42 20.97
CA THR A 102 -8.67 8.20 22.07
C THR A 102 -9.13 9.61 21.65
N GLY A 103 -9.14 9.89 20.35
CA GLY A 103 -9.51 11.17 19.75
C GLY A 103 -8.42 12.24 19.75
N LYS A 104 -7.30 12.03 20.46
CA LYS A 104 -6.18 12.98 20.51
C LYS A 104 -4.82 12.31 20.67
N ALA A 105 -3.78 12.98 20.18
CA ALA A 105 -2.37 12.62 20.40
C ALA A 105 -1.52 13.87 20.66
N ARG A 106 -0.35 13.69 21.27
CA ARG A 106 0.62 14.76 21.54
C ARG A 106 2.03 14.29 21.22
N PHE A 107 2.81 15.15 20.58
CA PHE A 107 4.23 14.93 20.36
C PHE A 107 4.96 16.26 20.18
N GLY A 108 6.27 16.27 20.45
CA GLY A 108 7.11 17.45 20.35
C GLY A 108 8.60 17.13 20.42
N THR A 109 9.40 18.18 20.35
CA THR A 109 10.86 18.16 20.44
C THR A 109 11.37 19.46 21.08
N THR A 110 12.63 19.48 21.49
CA THR A 110 13.33 20.68 21.97
C THR A 110 14.49 20.96 21.03
N LEU A 111 14.84 22.24 20.90
CA LEU A 111 16.01 22.68 20.12
C LEU A 111 16.84 23.65 20.95
N ASP A 112 18.15 23.53 20.84
CA ASP A 112 19.14 24.40 21.47
C ASP A 112 19.60 25.55 20.55
N THR A 113 19.19 25.52 19.28
CA THR A 113 19.56 26.46 18.23
C THR A 113 18.31 27.03 17.54
N PRO A 114 18.36 28.28 17.04
CA PRO A 114 17.23 28.85 16.31
C PRO A 114 16.93 28.05 15.04
N ALA A 115 15.67 27.66 14.84
CA ALA A 115 15.25 26.96 13.63
C ALA A 115 13.74 27.07 13.38
N MET A 116 13.35 26.87 12.13
CA MET A 116 11.96 26.63 11.75
C MET A 116 11.67 25.12 11.78
N LEU A 117 10.56 24.74 12.40
CA LEU A 117 10.11 23.35 12.49
C LEU A 117 8.97 23.04 11.51
N TYR A 118 9.08 21.89 10.86
CA TYR A 118 8.05 21.33 9.99
C TYR A 118 7.70 19.92 10.45
N VAL A 119 6.43 19.55 10.34
CA VAL A 119 5.98 18.17 10.61
C VAL A 119 5.50 17.55 9.31
N VAL A 120 6.09 16.41 8.95
CA VAL A 120 5.61 15.54 7.89
C VAL A 120 4.89 14.36 8.53
N VAL A 121 3.71 14.02 8.03
CA VAL A 121 2.89 12.95 8.58
C VAL A 121 2.52 11.97 7.47
N ALA A 122 2.85 10.71 7.68
CA ALA A 122 2.39 9.59 6.87
C ALA A 122 1.29 8.85 7.62
N TYR A 123 0.27 8.42 6.88
CA TYR A 123 -0.82 7.61 7.42
C TYR A 123 -0.81 6.25 6.73
N GLN A 124 -0.79 5.19 7.55
CA GLN A 124 -0.98 3.83 7.08
C GLN A 124 -2.33 3.33 7.59
N PRO A 125 -3.34 3.16 6.70
CA PRO A 125 -4.63 2.60 7.09
C PRO A 125 -4.41 1.17 7.59
N SER A 126 -5.01 0.85 8.73
CA SER A 126 -5.11 -0.53 9.17
C SER A 126 -6.31 -1.15 8.46
N PRO A 127 -6.18 -2.33 7.81
CA PRO A 127 -7.34 -3.06 7.35
C PRO A 127 -8.32 -3.21 8.51
N ALA A 128 -9.61 -2.92 8.28
CA ALA A 128 -10.62 -3.20 9.27
C ALA A 128 -10.49 -4.68 9.65
N ALA A 129 -10.11 -4.96 10.90
CA ALA A 129 -10.08 -6.34 11.39
C ALA A 129 -11.47 -6.93 11.13
N ILE A 130 -11.54 -8.05 10.41
CA ILE A 130 -12.80 -8.75 10.19
C ILE A 130 -13.40 -9.00 11.59
N PRO A 131 -14.60 -8.46 11.88
CA PRO A 131 -15.25 -8.71 13.17
C PRO A 131 -15.30 -10.22 13.43
N ARG A 132 -14.99 -10.65 14.65
CA ARG A 132 -14.98 -12.09 15.01
C ARG A 132 -16.29 -12.83 14.68
N LYS A 133 -17.40 -12.10 14.67
CA LYS A 133 -18.72 -12.57 14.23
C LYS A 133 -18.75 -12.99 12.76
N ASP A 134 -18.01 -12.29 11.92
CA ASP A 134 -17.94 -12.54 10.48
C ASP A 134 -16.95 -13.68 10.20
N LEU A 135 -15.89 -13.82 11.02
CA LEU A 135 -15.02 -15.01 11.03
C LEU A 135 -15.80 -16.29 11.37
N ALA A 136 -16.63 -16.25 12.43
CA ALA A 136 -17.47 -17.39 12.81
C ALA A 136 -18.52 -17.75 11.74
N THR A 137 -18.90 -16.80 10.89
CA THR A 137 -19.82 -17.02 9.77
C THR A 137 -19.08 -17.66 8.59
N LEU A 138 -17.87 -17.19 8.27
CA LEU A 138 -17.01 -17.77 7.25
C LEU A 138 -16.59 -19.21 7.61
N ASP A 139 -16.22 -19.47 8.86
CA ASP A 139 -15.85 -20.81 9.34
C ASP A 139 -17.01 -21.80 9.19
N ARG A 140 -18.26 -21.33 9.40
CA ARG A 140 -19.47 -22.13 9.21
C ARG A 140 -19.74 -22.45 7.73
N GLU A 141 -19.45 -21.53 6.82
CA GLU A 141 -19.63 -21.75 5.38
C GLU A 141 -18.57 -22.68 4.78
N VAL A 142 -17.33 -22.58 5.26
CA VAL A 142 -16.23 -23.46 4.83
C VAL A 142 -16.47 -24.90 5.29
N ASN A 143 -16.95 -25.11 6.52
CA ASN A 143 -17.20 -26.44 7.07
C ASN A 143 -18.50 -27.11 6.57
N LYS A 144 -19.16 -26.51 5.57
CA LYS A 144 -20.37 -27.03 4.93
C LYS A 144 -20.12 -27.62 3.54
N ARG A 145 -18.87 -27.64 3.08
CA ARG A 145 -18.44 -28.25 1.82
C ARG A 145 -17.85 -29.64 2.02
#